data_AF-A0A933M9P1-F1
#
_entry.id   AF-A0A933M9P1-F1
#
_cell.length_a   1.000
_cell.length_b   1.000
_cell.length_c   1.000
_cell.angle_alpha   90.00
_cell.angle_beta   90.00
_cell.angle_gamma   90.00
#
_symmetry.space_group_name_H-M   'P 1'
#
loop_
_entity.id
_entity.type
_entity.pdbx_description
1 polymer ?
#
loop_
_entity_poly.entity_id
_entity_poly.type
_entity_poly.pdbx_seq_one_letter_code
_entity_poly.pdbx_strand_id
1 'polypeptide(L)'
;MSKLEQTMLNLQTTEWCVVRRAATVLRAHRLIPALSDATLALFAPDITIAPFVELYLPARTVSYDAESIRAPKDYARLVARFAAATRGEWTAENLDARMETGAQTTRIAFDFAGAPVQWQIPRLGDWAHSAFDAALARFAADALNGRFVRLPTLDQTTAWVYLENAAARDFQNALGLTSDEIIYLLGRVWATSDALCAITVREFLAQHGLAEINRLGRGGQTPLNVAVTSALQGKRFADEFVTFFVEQGARVDVADRTGKTARDLAETHPALAKRFAQLERNTRATHVPTK
;
A
#
# COMPACT_ATOMS: atom_id res chain seq x y z
N MET A 1 18.03 22.81 10.01
CA MET A 1 17.08 21.72 9.76
C MET A 1 17.57 20.48 10.51
N SER A 2 16.75 19.93 11.40
CA SER A 2 17.04 18.71 12.15
C SER A 2 17.13 17.50 11.21
N LYS A 3 17.71 16.39 11.69
CA LYS A 3 17.77 15.13 10.94
C LYS A 3 16.37 14.60 10.60
N LEU A 4 15.41 14.76 11.51
CA LEU A 4 14.02 14.38 11.31
C LEU A 4 13.33 15.28 10.28
N GLU A 5 13.47 16.60 10.38
CA GLU A 5 12.92 17.56 9.40
C GLU A 5 13.44 17.27 7.99
N GLN A 6 14.73 16.96 7.86
CA GLN A 6 15.32 16.58 6.59
C GLN A 6 14.76 15.25 6.05
N THR A 7 14.50 14.26 6.92
CA THR A 7 13.85 13.01 6.54
C THR A 7 12.43 13.25 6.06
N MET A 8 11.65 14.08 6.77
CA MET A 8 10.30 14.48 6.36
C MET A 8 10.31 15.13 4.97
N LEU A 9 11.27 16.03 4.69
CA LEU A 9 11.42 16.65 3.36
C LEU A 9 11.74 15.61 2.26
N ASN A 10 12.54 14.60 2.57
CA ASN A 10 12.83 13.51 1.61
C ASN A 10 11.60 12.65 1.34
N LEU A 11 10.79 12.40 2.37
CA LEU A 11 9.53 11.66 2.23
C LEU A 11 8.54 12.46 1.39
N GLN A 12 8.38 13.76 1.63
CA GLN A 12 7.57 14.65 0.78
C GLN A 12 8.04 14.65 -0.68
N THR A 13 9.35 14.65 -0.90
CA THR A 13 9.91 14.55 -2.27
C THR A 13 9.59 13.20 -2.92
N THR A 14 9.57 12.12 -2.14
CA THR A 14 9.23 10.78 -2.63
C THR A 14 7.73 10.66 -2.90
N GLU A 15 6.90 11.20 -2.01
CA GLU A 15 5.46 11.34 -2.18
C GLU A 15 5.11 12.09 -3.47
N TRP A 16 5.83 13.18 -3.73
CA TRP A 16 5.68 13.94 -4.96
C TRP A 16 5.97 13.10 -6.22
N CYS A 17 6.97 12.23 -6.17
CA CYS A 17 7.25 11.28 -7.26
C CYS A 17 6.09 10.30 -7.47
N VAL A 18 5.47 9.81 -6.39
CA VAL A 18 4.28 8.96 -6.45
C VAL A 18 3.10 9.70 -7.09
N VAL A 19 2.79 10.92 -6.64
CA VAL A 19 1.73 11.77 -7.21
C VAL A 19 1.94 12.00 -8.71
N ARG A 20 3.17 12.32 -9.13
CA ARG A 20 3.48 12.55 -10.55
C ARG A 20 3.30 11.29 -11.41
N ARG A 21 3.70 10.12 -10.90
CA ARG A 21 3.46 8.84 -11.60
C ARG A 21 1.97 8.54 -11.71
N ALA A 22 1.25 8.67 -10.60
CA ALA A 22 -0.20 8.48 -10.53
C ALA A 22 -0.93 9.40 -11.51
N ALA A 23 -0.61 10.70 -11.54
CA ALA A 23 -1.15 11.66 -12.49
C ALA A 23 -0.87 11.27 -13.95
N THR A 24 0.31 10.73 -14.23
CA THR A 24 0.67 10.25 -15.58
C THR A 24 -0.21 9.08 -16.02
N VAL A 25 -0.44 8.11 -15.12
CA VAL A 25 -1.34 6.99 -15.39
C VAL A 25 -2.78 7.48 -15.61
N LEU A 26 -3.29 8.32 -14.71
CA LEU A 26 -4.67 8.84 -14.83
C LEU A 26 -4.88 9.64 -16.13
N ARG A 27 -3.86 10.40 -16.59
CA ARG A 27 -3.87 11.08 -17.89
C ARG A 27 -3.90 10.09 -19.06
N ALA A 28 -3.06 9.05 -19.01
CA ALA A 28 -3.00 8.03 -20.06
C ALA A 28 -4.35 7.30 -20.25
N HIS A 29 -5.07 7.08 -19.14
CA HIS A 29 -6.43 6.51 -19.13
C HIS A 29 -7.54 7.56 -19.32
N ARG A 30 -7.21 8.83 -19.62
CA ARG A 30 -8.16 9.94 -19.85
C ARG A 30 -9.14 10.18 -18.70
N LEU A 31 -8.72 9.88 -17.47
CA LEU A 31 -9.55 10.04 -16.27
C LEU A 31 -9.47 11.46 -15.71
N ILE A 32 -8.36 12.15 -15.93
CA ILE A 32 -8.13 13.54 -15.52
C ILE A 32 -7.72 14.38 -16.73
N PRO A 33 -7.96 15.71 -16.73
CA PRO A 33 -7.50 16.57 -17.81
C PRO A 33 -5.97 16.51 -17.98
N ALA A 34 -5.49 16.96 -19.14
CA ALA A 34 -4.07 17.13 -19.40
C ALA A 34 -3.51 18.24 -18.51
N LEU A 35 -3.17 17.91 -17.26
CA LEU A 35 -2.42 18.78 -16.38
C LEU A 35 -0.99 18.88 -16.90
N SER A 36 -0.49 20.10 -17.08
CA SER A 36 0.92 20.31 -17.39
C SER A 36 1.77 19.95 -16.17
N ASP A 37 3.03 19.57 -16.39
CA ASP A 37 3.96 19.33 -15.28
C ASP A 37 4.17 20.60 -14.43
N ALA A 38 4.03 21.79 -15.04
CA ALA A 38 4.04 23.06 -14.32
C ALA A 38 2.82 23.20 -13.39
N THR A 39 1.62 22.82 -13.86
CA THR A 39 0.40 22.82 -13.04
C THR A 39 0.51 21.82 -11.90
N LEU A 40 1.03 20.62 -12.17
CA LEU A 40 1.32 19.64 -11.12
C LEU A 40 2.31 20.21 -10.10
N ALA A 41 3.41 20.83 -10.56
CA ALA A 41 4.42 21.41 -9.66
C ALA A 41 3.89 22.52 -8.74
N LEU A 42 2.79 23.20 -9.07
CA LEU A 42 2.13 24.15 -8.15
C LEU A 42 1.56 23.48 -6.89
N PHE A 43 1.32 22.18 -6.94
CA PHE A 43 0.86 21.38 -5.80
C PHE A 43 2.02 20.70 -5.04
N ALA A 44 3.26 20.81 -5.52
CA ALA A 44 4.44 20.32 -4.80
C ALA A 44 4.79 21.29 -3.66
N PRO A 45 5.27 20.86 -2.47
CA PRO A 45 5.36 19.52 -1.84
C PRO A 45 4.19 19.19 -0.88
N ASP A 46 3.06 19.90 -0.98
CA ASP A 46 2.03 19.91 0.07
C ASP A 46 0.87 18.92 -0.16
N ILE A 47 0.80 18.28 -1.34
CA ILE A 47 -0.26 17.31 -1.65
C ILE A 47 0.24 15.86 -1.55
N THR A 48 -0.46 15.04 -0.77
CA THR A 48 -0.31 13.58 -0.80
C THR A 48 -1.21 12.97 -1.87
N ILE A 49 -1.02 11.68 -2.15
CA ILE A 49 -1.77 11.00 -3.20
C ILE A 49 -3.29 10.99 -2.97
N ALA A 50 -3.78 10.81 -1.74
CA ALA A 50 -5.20 10.74 -1.46
C ALA A 50 -5.95 12.06 -1.78
N PRO A 51 -5.55 13.22 -1.22
CA PRO A 51 -6.13 14.52 -1.59
C PRO A 51 -6.00 14.84 -3.08
N PHE A 52 -4.90 14.43 -3.73
CA PHE A 52 -4.75 14.61 -5.18
C PHE A 52 -5.84 13.85 -5.95
N VAL A 53 -6.06 12.58 -5.62
CA VAL A 53 -7.09 11.75 -6.29
C VAL A 53 -8.49 12.23 -5.95
N GLU A 54 -8.76 12.65 -4.71
CA GLU A 54 -10.05 13.25 -4.32
C GLU A 54 -10.36 14.52 -5.11
N LEU A 55 -9.37 15.39 -5.32
CA LEU A 55 -9.53 16.64 -6.05
C LEU A 55 -9.89 16.40 -7.52
N TYR A 56 -9.23 15.44 -8.18
CA TYR A 56 -9.39 15.22 -9.62
C TYR A 56 -10.41 14.13 -9.99
N LEU A 57 -10.74 13.22 -9.07
CA LEU A 57 -11.70 12.13 -9.28
C LEU A 57 -12.75 12.03 -8.14
N PRO A 58 -13.37 13.14 -7.69
CA PRO A 58 -14.23 13.14 -6.49
C PRO A 58 -15.40 12.16 -6.60
N ALA A 59 -15.96 12.00 -7.80
CA ALA A 59 -17.10 11.11 -8.05
C ALA A 59 -16.73 9.62 -8.09
N ARG A 60 -15.44 9.26 -8.01
CA ARG A 60 -14.93 7.89 -8.00
C ARG A 60 -14.21 7.55 -6.70
N THR A 61 -14.12 8.50 -5.77
CA THR A 61 -13.33 8.36 -4.55
C THR A 61 -14.23 8.23 -3.34
N VAL A 62 -13.89 7.31 -2.44
CA VAL A 62 -14.57 7.11 -1.16
C VAL A 62 -13.55 7.17 -0.04
N SER A 63 -13.72 8.17 0.83
CA SER A 63 -12.89 8.33 2.01
C SER A 63 -13.72 8.28 3.28
N TYR A 64 -13.25 7.55 4.29
CA TYR A 64 -13.96 7.41 5.56
C TYR A 64 -12.98 7.17 6.70
N ASP A 65 -13.36 7.61 7.89
CA ASP A 65 -12.68 7.23 9.13
C ASP A 65 -13.22 5.87 9.58
N ALA A 66 -12.33 4.89 9.74
CA ALA A 66 -12.71 3.55 10.20
C ALA A 66 -13.34 3.59 11.60
N GLU A 67 -12.95 4.53 12.47
CA GLU A 67 -13.52 4.71 13.82
C GLU A 67 -14.96 5.24 13.80
N SER A 68 -15.40 5.76 12.66
CA SER A 68 -16.77 6.26 12.46
C SER A 68 -17.75 5.16 12.03
N ILE A 69 -17.29 3.94 11.76
CA ILE A 69 -18.14 2.80 11.39
C ILE A 69 -18.54 2.03 12.66
N ARG A 70 -19.61 2.50 13.32
CA ARG A 70 -19.97 2.03 14.69
C ARG A 70 -21.23 1.18 14.74
N ALA A 71 -22.07 1.25 13.72
CA ALA A 71 -23.33 0.54 13.64
C ALA A 71 -23.58 -0.03 12.23
N PRO A 72 -24.45 -1.04 12.08
CA PRO A 72 -24.78 -1.60 10.77
C PRO A 72 -25.21 -0.57 9.73
N LYS A 73 -25.98 0.45 10.12
CA LYS A 73 -26.38 1.55 9.22
C LYS A 73 -25.19 2.31 8.62
N ASP A 74 -24.05 2.35 9.29
CA ASP A 74 -22.85 3.02 8.80
C ASP A 74 -22.21 2.20 7.67
N TYR A 75 -22.24 0.87 7.77
CA TYR A 75 -21.87 -0.04 6.68
C TYR A 75 -22.79 0.12 5.47
N ALA A 76 -24.10 0.18 5.66
CA ALA A 76 -25.03 0.41 4.55
C ALA A 76 -24.74 1.74 3.84
N ARG A 77 -24.51 2.82 4.60
CA ARG A 77 -24.09 4.11 4.03
C ARG A 77 -22.76 4.00 3.28
N LEU A 78 -21.79 3.27 3.82
CA LEU A 78 -20.49 3.08 3.19
C LEU A 78 -20.60 2.30 1.88
N VAL A 79 -21.35 1.19 1.87
CA VAL A 79 -21.65 0.42 0.66
C VAL A 79 -22.32 1.27 -0.41
N ALA A 80 -23.31 2.09 -0.03
CA ALA A 80 -23.95 3.00 -0.98
C ALA A 80 -22.96 4.01 -1.60
N ARG A 81 -21.98 4.51 -0.83
CA ARG A 81 -20.92 5.38 -1.34
C ARG A 81 -19.99 4.66 -2.32
N PHE A 82 -19.60 3.43 -2.00
CA PHE A 82 -18.79 2.60 -2.90
C PHE A 82 -19.55 2.28 -4.20
N ALA A 83 -20.83 1.90 -4.12
CA ALA A 83 -21.69 1.71 -5.28
C ALA A 83 -21.76 2.98 -6.14
N ALA A 84 -21.99 4.14 -5.54
CA ALA A 84 -22.01 5.42 -6.25
C ALA A 84 -20.67 5.75 -6.96
N ALA A 85 -19.54 5.42 -6.34
CA ALA A 85 -18.21 5.63 -6.91
C ALA A 85 -17.95 4.80 -8.19
N THR A 86 -18.73 3.73 -8.41
CA THR A 86 -18.67 2.94 -9.65
C THR A 86 -19.32 3.62 -10.85
N ARG A 87 -19.92 4.80 -10.68
CA ARG A 87 -20.54 5.59 -11.76
C ARG A 87 -21.68 4.86 -12.47
N GLY A 88 -22.43 4.05 -11.73
CA GLY A 88 -23.64 3.36 -12.20
C GLY A 88 -23.44 1.90 -12.59
N GLU A 89 -22.21 1.38 -12.49
CA GLU A 89 -21.94 -0.03 -12.73
C GLU A 89 -22.48 -0.94 -11.62
N TRP A 90 -22.45 -0.47 -10.38
CA TRP A 90 -23.02 -1.12 -9.22
C TRP A 90 -24.13 -0.25 -8.62
N THR A 91 -25.33 -0.80 -8.56
CA THR A 91 -26.42 -0.34 -7.71
C THR A 91 -26.63 -1.37 -6.60
N ALA A 92 -26.45 -0.97 -5.34
CA ALA A 92 -26.71 -1.84 -4.19
C ALA A 92 -28.22 -1.83 -3.89
N GLU A 93 -28.99 -2.56 -4.68
CA GLU A 93 -30.46 -2.64 -4.53
C GLU A 93 -30.83 -3.39 -3.26
N ASN A 94 -31.96 -3.03 -2.63
CA ASN A 94 -32.43 -3.66 -1.40
C ASN A 94 -31.36 -3.76 -0.28
N LEU A 95 -30.46 -2.77 -0.22
CA LEU A 95 -29.35 -2.75 0.74
C LEU A 95 -29.84 -2.72 2.19
N ASP A 96 -29.45 -3.73 2.95
CA ASP A 96 -29.70 -3.91 4.37
C ASP A 96 -28.39 -4.21 5.10
N ALA A 97 -28.26 -3.67 6.31
CA ALA A 97 -27.16 -4.03 7.20
C ALA A 97 -27.70 -4.19 8.61
N ARG A 98 -27.43 -5.34 9.23
CA ARG A 98 -27.93 -5.69 10.57
C ARG A 98 -26.91 -6.46 11.40
N MET A 99 -26.96 -6.24 12.71
CA MET A 99 -26.24 -7.05 13.68
C MET A 99 -26.88 -8.44 13.74
N GLU A 100 -26.08 -9.50 13.63
CA GLU A 100 -26.55 -10.86 13.94
C GLU A 100 -26.49 -11.10 15.45
N THR A 101 -27.64 -11.44 16.04
CA THR A 101 -27.79 -11.67 17.48
C THR A 101 -26.86 -12.79 17.93
N GLY A 102 -25.99 -12.50 18.91
CA GLY A 102 -25.08 -13.49 19.50
C GLY A 102 -23.74 -13.69 18.79
N ALA A 103 -23.54 -13.16 17.58
CA ALA A 103 -22.38 -13.47 16.75
C ALA A 103 -21.32 -12.36 16.64
N GLN A 104 -21.51 -11.18 17.27
CA GLN A 104 -20.64 -9.99 17.10
C GLN A 104 -20.29 -9.73 15.62
N THR A 105 -21.23 -9.99 14.72
CA THR A 105 -21.03 -9.94 13.27
C THR A 105 -22.09 -9.04 12.66
N THR A 106 -21.67 -8.17 11.75
CA THR A 106 -22.61 -7.38 10.94
C THR A 106 -22.82 -8.09 9.62
N ARG A 107 -24.07 -8.45 9.34
CA ARG A 107 -24.50 -8.94 8.04
C ARG A 107 -24.85 -7.76 7.15
N ILE A 108 -24.25 -7.68 5.98
CA ILE A 108 -24.58 -6.71 4.93
C ILE A 108 -25.15 -7.50 3.77
N ALA A 109 -26.32 -7.11 3.26
CA ALA A 109 -26.97 -7.77 2.13
C ALA A 109 -27.51 -6.74 1.14
N PHE A 110 -27.40 -7.03 -0.16
CA PHE A 110 -27.97 -6.24 -1.24
C PHE A 110 -28.13 -7.12 -2.47
N ASP A 111 -28.95 -6.70 -3.43
CA ASP A 111 -29.08 -7.33 -4.73
C ASP A 111 -28.14 -6.66 -5.74
N PHE A 112 -27.52 -7.46 -6.58
CA PHE A 112 -26.70 -7.02 -7.70
C PHE A 112 -26.98 -7.90 -8.91
N ALA A 113 -27.30 -7.27 -10.05
CA ALA A 113 -27.64 -7.96 -11.29
C ALA A 113 -28.73 -9.05 -11.12
N GLY A 114 -29.72 -8.80 -10.24
CA GLY A 114 -30.82 -9.72 -9.95
C GLY A 114 -30.45 -10.89 -9.03
N ALA A 115 -29.24 -10.94 -8.48
CA ALA A 115 -28.79 -11.96 -7.54
C ALA A 115 -28.48 -11.36 -6.15
N PRO A 116 -28.81 -12.08 -5.06
CA PRO A 116 -28.51 -11.63 -3.71
C PRO A 116 -27.00 -11.75 -3.41
N VAL A 117 -26.43 -10.70 -2.84
CA VAL A 117 -25.06 -10.64 -2.31
C VAL A 117 -25.14 -10.50 -0.80
N GLN A 118 -24.33 -11.26 -0.07
CA GLN A 118 -24.26 -11.18 1.38
C GLN A 118 -22.81 -11.21 1.87
N TRP A 119 -22.49 -10.29 2.77
CA TRP A 119 -21.21 -10.24 3.50
C TRP A 119 -21.44 -10.41 4.99
N GLN A 120 -20.50 -11.07 5.65
CA GLN A 120 -20.45 -11.22 7.10
C GLN A 120 -19.16 -10.57 7.59
N ILE A 121 -19.30 -9.45 8.31
CA ILE A 121 -18.18 -8.66 8.79
C ILE A 121 -18.05 -8.89 10.30
N PRO A 122 -17.05 -9.68 10.75
CA PRO A 122 -16.83 -9.90 12.16
C PRO A 122 -16.37 -8.60 12.84
N ARG A 123 -16.86 -8.36 14.04
CA ARG A 123 -16.41 -7.24 14.88
C ARG A 123 -15.15 -7.66 15.63
N LEU A 124 -13.99 -7.45 14.99
CA LEU A 124 -12.69 -7.70 15.60
C LEU A 124 -12.25 -6.45 16.38
N GLY A 125 -12.61 -6.39 17.67
CA GLY A 125 -12.34 -5.21 18.51
C GLY A 125 -13.07 -3.96 18.03
N ASP A 126 -12.43 -2.80 18.18
CA ASP A 126 -12.99 -1.50 17.76
C ASP A 126 -12.87 -1.25 16.24
N TRP A 127 -12.18 -2.13 15.49
CA TRP A 127 -11.73 -1.88 14.13
C TRP A 127 -12.22 -2.98 13.18
N ALA A 128 -13.39 -2.79 12.57
CA ALA A 128 -14.03 -3.80 11.72
C ALA A 128 -13.80 -3.60 10.20
N HIS A 129 -12.66 -2.99 9.82
CA HIS A 129 -12.41 -2.59 8.43
C HIS A 129 -11.78 -3.68 7.55
N SER A 130 -10.84 -4.50 8.03
CA SER A 130 -10.10 -5.44 7.16
C SER A 130 -10.98 -6.49 6.48
N ALA A 131 -11.99 -7.01 7.19
CA ALA A 131 -12.94 -7.96 6.62
C ALA A 131 -13.89 -7.30 5.62
N PHE A 132 -14.27 -6.04 5.87
CA PHE A 132 -15.08 -5.26 4.93
C PHE A 132 -14.28 -4.95 3.65
N ASP A 133 -13.05 -4.46 3.78
CA ASP A 133 -12.16 -4.16 2.68
C ASP A 133 -11.92 -5.40 1.80
N ALA A 134 -11.70 -6.56 2.43
CA ALA A 134 -11.54 -7.83 1.73
C ALA A 134 -12.82 -8.26 0.99
N ALA A 135 -14.00 -8.11 1.62
CA ALA A 135 -15.27 -8.43 0.99
C ALA A 135 -15.56 -7.50 -0.20
N LEU A 136 -15.31 -6.20 -0.05
CA LEU A 136 -15.45 -5.19 -1.11
C LEU A 136 -14.49 -5.47 -2.27
N ALA A 137 -13.21 -5.70 -1.99
CA ALA A 137 -12.20 -5.97 -3.01
C ALA A 137 -12.52 -7.25 -3.79
N ARG A 138 -12.97 -8.30 -3.11
CA ARG A 138 -13.40 -9.55 -3.75
C ARG A 138 -14.64 -9.33 -4.63
N PHE A 139 -15.66 -8.67 -4.10
CA PHE A 139 -16.86 -8.34 -4.88
C PHE A 139 -16.52 -7.54 -6.13
N ALA A 140 -15.69 -6.50 -6.02
CA ALA A 140 -15.29 -5.71 -7.17
C ALA A 140 -14.53 -6.54 -8.22
N ALA A 141 -13.62 -7.41 -7.77
CA ALA A 141 -12.86 -8.28 -8.67
C ALA A 141 -13.72 -9.30 -9.42
N ASP A 142 -14.76 -9.83 -8.76
CA ASP A 142 -15.61 -10.91 -9.30
C ASP A 142 -16.78 -10.37 -10.13
N ALA A 143 -17.33 -9.22 -9.75
CA ALA A 143 -18.63 -8.74 -10.22
C ALA A 143 -18.55 -7.46 -11.08
N LEU A 144 -17.43 -6.72 -11.03
CA LEU A 144 -17.27 -5.45 -11.72
C LEU A 144 -16.15 -5.49 -12.78
N ASN A 145 -16.26 -4.62 -13.77
CA ASN A 145 -15.27 -4.33 -14.81
C ASN A 145 -14.10 -3.48 -14.30
N GLY A 146 -14.24 -2.89 -13.11
CA GLY A 146 -13.21 -2.11 -12.42
C GLY A 146 -12.90 -2.64 -11.02
N ARG A 147 -12.02 -1.93 -10.32
CA ARG A 147 -11.55 -2.26 -8.98
C ARG A 147 -11.43 -1.01 -8.13
N PHE A 148 -11.61 -1.20 -6.83
CA PHE A 148 -11.22 -0.22 -5.84
C PHE A 148 -9.73 -0.35 -5.54
N VAL A 149 -8.99 0.73 -5.76
CA VAL A 149 -7.58 0.85 -5.38
C VAL A 149 -7.50 1.66 -4.10
N ARG A 150 -6.90 1.08 -3.05
CA ARG A 150 -6.68 1.77 -1.77
C ARG A 150 -5.55 2.79 -1.94
N LEU A 151 -5.79 4.02 -1.48
CA LEU A 151 -4.82 5.10 -1.50
C LEU A 151 -4.05 5.10 -0.18
N PRO A 152 -2.72 5.30 -0.21
CA PRO A 152 -1.92 5.58 0.98
C PRO A 152 -2.48 6.80 1.72
N THR A 153 -2.72 6.64 3.02
CA THR A 153 -3.17 7.69 3.95
C THR A 153 -2.24 7.74 5.16
N LEU A 154 -2.15 8.90 5.80
CA LEU A 154 -1.24 9.14 6.92
C LEU A 154 -1.85 8.83 8.30
N ASP A 155 -3.14 8.51 8.35
CA ASP A 155 -3.88 8.29 9.59
C ASP A 155 -4.91 7.15 9.46
N GLN A 156 -5.82 7.06 10.44
CA GLN A 156 -6.93 6.10 10.47
C GLN A 156 -7.98 6.29 9.36
N THR A 157 -7.91 7.38 8.58
CA THR A 157 -8.76 7.52 7.41
C THR A 157 -8.31 6.57 6.34
N THR A 158 -9.29 5.98 5.66
CA THR A 158 -9.06 5.13 4.51
C THR A 158 -9.66 5.82 3.30
N ALA A 159 -8.90 5.91 2.22
CA ALA A 159 -9.34 6.45 0.95
C ALA A 159 -9.20 5.39 -0.15
N TRP A 160 -10.20 5.31 -1.02
CA TRP A 160 -10.26 4.37 -2.14
C TRP A 160 -10.70 5.08 -3.41
N VAL A 161 -10.17 4.66 -4.56
CA VAL A 161 -10.62 5.14 -5.87
C VAL A 161 -11.10 3.97 -6.73
N TYR A 162 -12.25 4.13 -7.37
CA TYR A 162 -12.75 3.17 -8.35
C TYR A 162 -12.21 3.45 -9.75
N LEU A 163 -11.52 2.47 -10.32
CA LEU A 163 -10.89 2.58 -11.64
C LEU A 163 -11.21 1.33 -12.45
N GLU A 164 -11.35 1.47 -13.77
CA GLU A 164 -11.46 0.33 -14.68
C GLU A 164 -10.21 -0.57 -14.57
N ASN A 165 -10.34 -1.87 -14.79
CA ASN A 165 -9.30 -2.86 -14.50
C ASN A 165 -7.89 -2.51 -15.04
N ALA A 166 -7.80 -1.99 -16.27
CA ALA A 166 -6.52 -1.57 -16.85
C ALA A 166 -5.93 -0.37 -16.10
N ALA A 167 -6.74 0.67 -15.89
CA ALA A 167 -6.34 1.86 -15.14
C ALA A 167 -6.00 1.53 -13.69
N ALA A 168 -6.79 0.70 -13.02
CA ALA A 168 -6.58 0.26 -11.64
C ALA A 168 -5.22 -0.43 -11.47
N ARG A 169 -4.88 -1.35 -12.36
CA ARG A 169 -3.60 -2.07 -12.35
C ARG A 169 -2.42 -1.11 -12.55
N ASP A 170 -2.48 -0.28 -13.58
CA ASP A 170 -1.40 0.66 -13.87
C ASP A 170 -1.25 1.69 -12.76
N PHE A 171 -2.36 2.10 -12.15
CA PHE A 171 -2.40 3.07 -11.06
C PHE A 171 -1.82 2.46 -9.78
N GLN A 172 -2.23 1.24 -9.40
CA GLN A 172 -1.66 0.51 -8.28
C GLN A 172 -0.13 0.35 -8.41
N ASN A 173 0.36 0.07 -9.61
CA ASN A 173 1.80 0.00 -9.89
C ASN A 173 2.48 1.37 -9.71
N ALA A 174 1.82 2.46 -10.10
CA ALA A 174 2.34 3.81 -9.93
C ALA A 174 2.41 4.27 -8.46
N LEU A 175 1.52 3.74 -7.61
CA LEU A 175 1.51 4.01 -6.16
C LEU A 175 2.70 3.40 -5.43
N GLY A 176 3.17 2.25 -5.90
CA GLY A 176 4.29 1.54 -5.30
C GLY A 176 5.63 2.26 -5.42
N LEU A 177 6.48 2.04 -4.43
CA LEU A 177 7.85 2.55 -4.43
C LEU A 177 8.74 1.69 -5.33
N THR A 178 9.56 2.37 -6.13
CA THR A 178 10.59 1.75 -6.95
C THR A 178 11.80 1.37 -6.09
N SER A 179 12.63 0.44 -6.58
CA SER A 179 13.87 0.08 -5.88
C SER A 179 14.80 1.27 -5.65
N ASP A 180 14.89 2.20 -6.60
CA ASP A 180 15.70 3.42 -6.45
C ASP A 180 15.21 4.30 -5.30
N GLU A 181 13.89 4.47 -5.16
CA GLU A 181 13.30 5.27 -4.08
C GLU A 181 13.49 4.62 -2.72
N ILE A 182 13.30 3.30 -2.64
CA ILE A 182 13.56 2.54 -1.42
C ILE A 182 15.04 2.68 -1.02
N ILE A 183 15.97 2.44 -1.94
CA ILE A 183 17.41 2.55 -1.69
C ILE A 183 17.79 3.99 -1.30
N TYR A 184 17.22 5.00 -1.96
CA TYR A 184 17.41 6.40 -1.62
C TYR A 184 17.01 6.68 -0.16
N LEU A 185 15.82 6.24 0.26
CA LEU A 185 15.35 6.43 1.64
C LEU A 185 16.22 5.71 2.67
N LEU A 186 16.63 4.47 2.39
CA LEU A 186 17.54 3.71 3.26
C LEU A 186 18.88 4.43 3.47
N GLY A 187 19.45 4.98 2.40
CA GLY A 187 20.67 5.79 2.47
C GLY A 187 20.55 6.98 3.43
N ARG A 188 19.36 7.59 3.52
CA ARG A 188 19.09 8.70 4.44
C ARG A 188 18.94 8.23 5.89
N VAL A 189 18.29 7.09 6.13
CA VAL A 189 18.17 6.50 7.47
C VAL A 189 19.56 6.22 8.06
N TRP A 190 20.46 5.60 7.28
CA TRP A 190 21.79 5.24 7.79
C TRP A 190 22.72 6.43 7.97
N ALA A 191 22.42 7.57 7.35
CA ALA A 191 23.16 8.82 7.58
C ALA A 191 22.79 9.48 8.92
N THR A 192 21.63 9.16 9.51
CA THR A 192 21.13 9.89 10.68
C THR A 192 21.39 9.14 12.00
N SER A 193 21.43 7.80 11.97
CA SER A 193 21.47 6.90 13.15
C SER A 193 20.33 7.14 14.16
N ASP A 194 19.26 7.80 13.72
CA ASP A 194 18.12 8.23 14.51
C ASP A 194 16.98 7.20 14.41
N ALA A 195 16.50 6.73 15.56
CA ALA A 195 15.42 5.75 15.66
C ALA A 195 14.11 6.25 15.06
N LEU A 196 13.79 7.54 15.27
CA LEU A 196 12.58 8.14 14.73
C LEU A 196 12.62 8.12 13.20
N CYS A 197 13.76 8.46 12.60
CA CYS A 197 13.93 8.41 11.13
C CYS A 197 13.71 6.99 10.58
N ALA A 198 14.24 5.97 11.25
CA ALA A 198 14.07 4.57 10.82
C ALA A 198 12.60 4.12 10.91
N ILE A 199 11.91 4.46 12.01
CA ILE A 199 10.48 4.18 12.21
C ILE A 199 9.65 4.87 11.11
N THR A 200 9.86 6.17 10.92
CA THR A 200 9.12 6.96 9.92
C THR A 200 9.31 6.42 8.50
N VAL A 201 10.55 6.06 8.12
CA VAL A 201 10.79 5.49 6.78
C VAL A 201 10.13 4.12 6.65
N ARG A 202 10.20 3.24 7.65
CA ARG A 202 9.57 1.92 7.60
C ARG A 202 8.04 2.03 7.46
N GLU A 203 7.41 2.94 8.20
CA GLU A 203 5.97 3.20 8.10
C GLU A 203 5.58 3.71 6.72
N PHE A 204 6.36 4.65 6.17
CA PHE A 204 6.18 5.13 4.81
C PHE A 204 6.30 4.00 3.77
N LEU A 205 7.32 3.13 3.89
CA LEU A 205 7.48 1.97 3.00
C LEU A 205 6.27 1.03 3.07
N ALA A 206 5.71 0.80 4.27
CA ALA A 206 4.56 -0.07 4.47
C ALA A 206 3.26 0.52 3.86
N GLN A 207 3.12 1.85 3.84
CA GLN A 207 1.93 2.54 3.30
C GLN A 207 1.87 2.52 1.77
N HIS A 208 3.00 2.71 1.10
CA HIS A 208 3.03 2.84 -0.37
C HIS A 208 3.13 1.51 -1.12
N GLY A 209 3.53 0.43 -0.45
CA GLY A 209 3.83 -0.84 -1.08
C GLY A 209 5.14 -0.81 -1.90
N LEU A 210 5.68 -2.00 -2.19
CA LEU A 210 7.03 -2.16 -2.73
C LEU A 210 6.98 -2.76 -4.15
N ALA A 211 6.46 -2.00 -5.11
CA ALA A 211 6.17 -2.46 -6.48
C ALA A 211 7.37 -3.15 -7.17
N GLU A 212 8.58 -2.73 -6.85
CA GLU A 212 9.79 -3.24 -7.49
C GLU A 212 10.84 -3.70 -6.47
N ILE A 213 10.44 -4.29 -5.33
CA ILE A 213 11.35 -4.70 -4.23
C ILE A 213 12.55 -5.57 -4.66
N ASN A 214 12.43 -6.27 -5.79
CA ASN A 214 13.44 -7.18 -6.33
C ASN A 214 14.17 -6.64 -7.57
N ARG A 215 13.81 -5.45 -8.04
CA ARG A 215 14.48 -4.83 -9.18
C ARG A 215 15.85 -4.30 -8.75
N LEU A 216 16.82 -4.35 -9.66
CA LEU A 216 18.09 -3.69 -9.41
C LEU A 216 17.92 -2.18 -9.58
N GLY A 217 18.27 -1.42 -8.55
CA GLY A 217 18.37 0.05 -8.65
C GLY A 217 19.55 0.47 -9.53
N ARG A 218 19.78 1.78 -9.65
CA ARG A 218 20.90 2.35 -10.46
C ARG A 218 22.27 1.87 -10.04
N GLY A 219 22.44 1.57 -8.75
CA GLY A 219 23.66 0.95 -8.20
C GLY A 219 23.85 -0.51 -8.60
N GLY A 220 22.85 -1.15 -9.22
CA GLY A 220 22.89 -2.56 -9.57
C GLY A 220 22.61 -3.49 -8.40
N GLN A 221 21.95 -2.99 -7.35
CA GLN A 221 21.63 -3.70 -6.12
C GLN A 221 20.12 -3.67 -5.89
N THR A 222 19.57 -4.69 -5.24
CA THR A 222 18.20 -4.62 -4.69
C THR A 222 18.19 -3.87 -3.36
N PRO A 223 17.03 -3.35 -2.91
CA PRO A 223 16.84 -2.86 -1.55
C PRO A 223 17.36 -3.82 -0.47
N LEU A 224 17.15 -5.13 -0.65
CA LEU A 224 17.64 -6.13 0.30
C LEU A 224 19.17 -6.26 0.28
N ASN A 225 19.84 -6.24 -0.88
CA ASN A 225 21.31 -6.21 -0.94
C ASN A 225 21.88 -5.01 -0.18
N VAL A 226 21.26 -3.84 -0.36
CA VAL A 226 21.67 -2.60 0.30
C VAL A 226 21.44 -2.70 1.81
N ALA A 227 20.30 -3.24 2.26
CA ALA A 227 20.03 -3.46 3.68
C ALA A 227 21.02 -4.42 4.35
N VAL A 228 21.35 -5.55 3.69
CA VAL A 228 22.34 -6.52 4.19
C VAL A 228 23.73 -5.89 4.26
N THR A 229 24.14 -5.18 3.22
CA THR A 229 25.44 -4.49 3.19
C THR A 229 25.56 -3.52 4.36
N SER A 230 24.51 -2.76 4.64
CA SER A 230 24.47 -1.84 5.79
C SER A 230 24.49 -2.56 7.13
N ALA A 231 23.82 -3.71 7.25
CA ALA A 231 23.90 -4.54 8.46
C ALA A 231 25.33 -5.05 8.70
N LEU A 232 26.03 -5.51 7.66
CA LEU A 232 27.44 -5.91 7.72
C LEU A 232 28.38 -4.76 8.14
N GLN A 233 28.03 -3.53 7.79
CA GLN A 233 28.74 -2.32 8.21
C GLN A 233 28.36 -1.85 9.63
N GLY A 234 27.51 -2.59 10.34
CA GLY A 234 27.06 -2.23 11.69
C GLY A 234 26.14 -1.01 11.73
N LYS A 235 25.45 -0.69 10.62
CA LYS A 235 24.50 0.43 10.60
C LYS A 235 23.30 0.10 11.47
N ARG A 236 22.94 1.05 12.35
CA ARG A 236 21.78 0.93 13.23
C ARG A 236 20.50 0.73 12.40
N PHE A 237 19.59 -0.10 12.89
CA PHE A 237 18.31 -0.46 12.26
C PHE A 237 18.39 -1.23 10.92
N ALA A 238 19.58 -1.42 10.33
CA ALA A 238 19.71 -2.17 9.07
C ALA A 238 19.14 -3.60 9.19
N ASP A 239 19.37 -4.22 10.34
CA ASP A 239 18.80 -5.50 10.73
C ASP A 239 17.26 -5.55 10.68
N GLU A 240 16.59 -4.49 11.14
CA GLU A 240 15.12 -4.38 11.10
C GLU A 240 14.63 -4.26 9.65
N PHE A 241 15.31 -3.49 8.81
CA PHE A 241 14.99 -3.38 7.39
C PHE A 241 15.25 -4.68 6.63
N VAL A 242 16.28 -5.47 6.99
CA VAL A 242 16.49 -6.82 6.43
C VAL A 242 15.28 -7.71 6.72
N THR A 243 14.82 -7.76 7.97
CA THR A 243 13.62 -8.53 8.32
C THR A 243 12.40 -8.03 7.58
N PHE A 244 12.15 -6.72 7.60
CA PHE A 244 11.03 -6.10 6.91
C PHE A 244 10.99 -6.50 5.44
N PHE A 245 12.08 -6.33 4.69
CA PHE A 245 12.08 -6.65 3.26
C PHE A 245 11.86 -8.14 2.98
N VAL A 246 12.45 -9.05 3.76
CA VAL A 246 12.21 -10.49 3.57
C VAL A 246 10.75 -10.85 3.87
N GLU A 247 10.16 -10.29 4.93
CA GLU A 247 8.74 -10.47 5.25
C GLU A 247 7.82 -9.89 4.16
N GLN A 248 8.23 -8.82 3.50
CA GLN A 248 7.54 -8.24 2.34
C GLN A 248 7.81 -8.99 1.02
N GLY A 249 8.50 -10.14 1.05
CA GLY A 249 8.73 -10.98 -0.14
C GLY A 249 9.94 -10.58 -0.98
N ALA A 250 10.92 -9.87 -0.41
CA ALA A 250 12.19 -9.65 -1.08
C ALA A 250 12.90 -10.99 -1.31
N ARG A 251 13.34 -11.19 -2.55
CA ARG A 251 14.08 -12.35 -3.01
C ARG A 251 15.53 -12.26 -2.55
N VAL A 252 15.95 -13.28 -1.81
CA VAL A 252 17.32 -13.36 -1.28
C VAL A 252 18.36 -13.78 -2.32
N ASP A 253 17.90 -14.29 -3.46
CA ASP A 253 18.69 -14.90 -4.53
C ASP A 253 18.93 -13.99 -5.75
N VAL A 254 18.50 -12.72 -5.68
CA VAL A 254 18.77 -11.74 -6.74
C VAL A 254 20.22 -11.28 -6.64
N ALA A 255 21.01 -11.59 -7.67
CA ALA A 255 22.40 -11.18 -7.75
C ALA A 255 22.53 -9.70 -8.14
N ASP A 256 23.43 -9.00 -7.46
CA ASP A 256 23.84 -7.65 -7.83
C ASP A 256 24.81 -7.66 -9.03
N ARG A 257 25.30 -6.49 -9.44
CA ARG A 257 26.26 -6.35 -10.55
C ARG A 257 27.60 -7.08 -10.34
N THR A 258 27.95 -7.42 -9.11
CA THR A 258 29.16 -8.20 -8.78
C THR A 258 28.89 -9.71 -8.79
N GLY A 259 27.65 -10.12 -9.07
CA GLY A 259 27.20 -11.51 -9.01
C GLY A 259 26.88 -11.98 -7.59
N LYS A 260 26.84 -11.07 -6.60
CA LYS A 260 26.57 -11.41 -5.21
C LYS A 260 25.10 -11.23 -4.87
N THR A 261 24.48 -12.26 -4.32
CA THR A 261 23.11 -12.21 -3.80
C THR A 261 23.07 -11.66 -2.37
N ALA A 262 21.88 -11.29 -1.88
CA ALA A 262 21.72 -10.89 -0.49
C ALA A 262 22.09 -12.04 0.47
N ARG A 263 21.81 -13.28 0.07
CA ARG A 263 22.24 -14.48 0.82
C ARG A 263 23.77 -14.61 0.84
N ASP A 264 24.43 -14.46 -0.30
CA ASP A 264 25.90 -14.58 -0.38
C ASP A 264 26.59 -13.57 0.54
N LEU A 265 26.05 -12.36 0.62
CA LEU A 265 26.53 -11.31 1.53
C LEU A 265 26.26 -11.67 2.99
N ALA A 266 25.06 -12.18 3.33
CA ALA A 266 24.71 -12.55 4.68
C ALA A 266 25.52 -13.74 5.22
N GLU A 267 25.89 -14.68 4.34
CA GLU A 267 26.69 -15.87 4.69
C GLU A 267 28.11 -15.54 5.17
N THR A 268 28.63 -14.35 4.84
CA THR A 268 29.92 -13.90 5.37
C THR A 268 29.83 -13.48 6.86
N HIS A 269 28.64 -13.48 7.46
CA HIS A 269 28.42 -13.10 8.85
C HIS A 269 27.45 -14.07 9.57
N PRO A 270 27.93 -14.91 10.52
CA PRO A 270 27.15 -16.01 11.09
C PRO A 270 25.77 -15.62 11.67
N ALA A 271 25.66 -14.45 12.30
CA ALA A 271 24.39 -13.98 12.86
C ALA A 271 23.35 -13.65 11.77
N LEU A 272 23.76 -13.05 10.66
CA LEU A 272 22.88 -12.71 9.54
C LEU A 272 22.48 -13.97 8.78
N ALA A 273 23.43 -14.88 8.54
CA ALA A 273 23.15 -16.19 7.95
C ALA A 273 22.07 -16.97 8.72
N LYS A 274 22.21 -17.05 10.06
CA LYS A 274 21.22 -17.70 10.94
C LYS A 274 19.85 -17.02 10.83
N ARG A 275 19.81 -15.69 10.75
CA ARG A 275 18.58 -14.91 10.63
C ARG A 275 17.89 -15.15 9.28
N PHE A 276 18.63 -15.12 8.17
CA PHE A 276 18.10 -15.45 6.84
C PHE A 276 17.45 -16.83 6.83
N ALA A 277 18.16 -17.84 7.35
CA ALA A 277 17.62 -19.19 7.46
C ALA A 277 16.35 -19.28 8.32
N GLN A 278 16.17 -18.39 9.31
CA GLN A 278 14.94 -18.32 10.09
C GLN A 278 13.80 -17.62 9.31
N LEU A 279 14.09 -16.48 8.69
CA LEU A 279 13.09 -15.70 7.95
C LEU A 279 12.55 -16.48 6.74
N GLU A 280 13.41 -17.21 6.03
CA GLU A 280 13.01 -18.08 4.91
C GLU A 280 12.15 -19.26 5.36
N ARG A 281 12.38 -19.80 6.58
CA ARG A 281 11.51 -20.83 7.16
C ARG A 281 10.15 -20.26 7.55
N ASN A 282 10.11 -19.07 8.15
CA ASN A 282 8.88 -18.42 8.56
C ASN A 282 8.00 -18.04 7.37
N THR A 283 8.58 -17.45 6.32
CA THR A 283 7.85 -17.06 5.11
C THR A 283 7.27 -18.27 4.36
N ARG A 284 7.98 -19.41 4.34
CA ARG A 284 7.45 -20.67 3.79
C ARG A 284 6.31 -21.27 4.62
N ALA A 285 6.34 -21.11 5.94
CA ALA A 285 5.28 -21.61 6.83
C ALA A 285 3.98 -20.77 6.75
N THR A 286 4.09 -19.48 6.42
CA THR A 286 2.94 -18.57 6.25
C THR A 286 2.30 -18.64 4.86
N HIS A 287 2.97 -19.25 3.88
CA HIS A 287 2.44 -19.45 2.52
C HIS A 287 1.84 -20.86 2.38
N VAL A 288 0.75 -21.14 3.11
CA VAL A 288 -0.14 -22.26 2.76
C VAL A 288 -0.89 -21.83 1.50
N PRO A 289 -0.79 -22.55 0.37
CA PRO A 289 -1.57 -22.22 -0.81
C PRO A 289 -3.04 -22.49 -0.46
N THR A 290 -3.84 -21.43 -0.39
CA THR A 290 -5.29 -21.53 -0.54
C THR A 290 -5.54 -22.11 -1.93
N LYS A 291 -5.88 -23.40 -1.95
CA LYS A 291 -6.48 -24.08 -3.10
C LYS A 291 -7.82 -23.46 -3.44
#